data_AF-A0A2N7L6B8-F1
#
_entry.id   AF-A0A2N7L6B8-F1
#
_cell.length_a   1.000
_cell.length_b   1.000
_cell.length_c   1.000
_cell.angle_alpha   90.00
_cell.angle_beta   90.00
_cell.angle_gamma   90.00
#
_symmetry.space_group_name_H-M   'P 1'
#
loop_
_entity.id
_entity.type
_entity.pdbx_description
1 polymer ?
#
loop_
_entity_poly.entity_id
_entity_poly.type
_entity_poly.pdbx_seq_one_letter_code
_entity_poly.pdbx_strand_id
1 'polypeptide(L)'
;MQREDIIESIRQVLAENMQSRHMDSFSESAKLNEDLYLDSVLILQLILHLELDLGLSVPEQNITAADYATVSSLADFLCRVNNKVEVVDEVTTEEFEDVKVHCFVSCVCESLKRNGIDHRPFYFGVWDATFTISEDFQLQYHSDDINHEKFLSWYQRLYGVRLDSWYNENVSKRQNIQEMNVLLAQKPKTTNLMVMLDMYQLPERENKFSQNPFPHYVMLENSDDPEKLMMLDPDFRWEGLLDRERIFNAIAQPSVAGGYAFDEQGLKHAAPEDVKAYFEACFIGTSNPLTEAIRTILNAHISGAHGVSLSALNFALREIRVIAVRKYAYEHGFAFFWRALGLVDDDFERWCDVIEELIQTYSSIQYQIMKLAETKDLSLQVGIYALLNKQNKTEMRIKKRLHEVYGDWCELNDLNVEKCAEAV
;
A
#
# COMPACT_ATOMS: atom_id res chain seq x y z
N MET A 1 -6.49 -28.34 21.17
CA MET A 1 -7.75 -27.66 21.52
C MET A 1 -8.83 -28.07 20.53
N GLN A 2 -10.11 -28.03 20.91
CA GLN A 2 -11.18 -28.25 19.93
C GLN A 2 -11.42 -26.96 19.14
N ARG A 3 -11.89 -27.10 17.90
CA ARG A 3 -12.14 -25.97 17.01
C ARG A 3 -13.13 -24.96 17.60
N GLU A 4 -14.13 -25.45 18.33
CA GLU A 4 -15.12 -24.62 19.04
C GLU A 4 -14.45 -23.72 20.11
N ASP A 5 -13.45 -24.23 20.83
CA ASP A 5 -12.71 -23.44 21.83
C ASP A 5 -11.95 -22.28 21.17
N ILE A 6 -11.40 -22.50 19.97
CA ILE A 6 -10.68 -21.47 19.22
C ILE A 6 -11.64 -20.40 18.70
N ILE A 7 -12.81 -20.79 18.16
CA ILE A 7 -13.82 -19.82 17.70
C ILE A 7 -14.31 -18.96 18.86
N GLU A 8 -14.55 -19.57 20.03
CA GLU A 8 -14.95 -18.82 21.22
C GLU A 8 -13.85 -17.88 21.70
N SER A 9 -12.59 -18.30 21.61
CA SER A 9 -11.44 -17.45 21.93
C SER A 9 -11.31 -16.27 20.95
N ILE A 10 -11.52 -16.50 19.65
CA ILE A 10 -11.59 -15.43 18.63
C ILE A 10 -12.68 -14.43 19.01
N ARG A 11 -13.88 -14.92 19.37
CA ARG A 11 -15.00 -14.08 19.79
C ARG A 11 -14.65 -13.24 21.03
N GLN A 12 -14.00 -13.85 22.02
CA GLN A 12 -13.61 -13.19 23.26
C GLN A 12 -12.56 -12.11 23.01
N VAL A 13 -11.49 -12.42 22.27
CA VAL A 13 -10.44 -11.45 21.93
C VAL A 13 -11.00 -10.25 21.17
N LEU A 14 -11.88 -10.50 20.19
CA LEU A 14 -12.52 -9.43 19.43
C LEU A 14 -13.40 -8.54 20.32
N ALA A 15 -14.15 -9.13 21.26
CA ALA A 15 -15.05 -8.37 22.13
C ALA A 15 -14.34 -7.64 23.26
N GLU A 16 -13.36 -8.27 23.90
CA GLU A 16 -12.76 -7.81 25.16
C GLU A 16 -11.44 -7.05 24.93
N ASN A 17 -10.50 -7.67 24.21
CA ASN A 17 -9.16 -7.12 23.99
C ASN A 17 -9.15 -6.05 22.90
N MET A 18 -9.82 -6.31 21.77
CA MET A 18 -9.86 -5.41 20.60
C MET A 18 -11.07 -4.48 20.59
N GLN A 19 -12.08 -4.75 21.41
CA GLN A 19 -13.31 -3.94 21.53
C GLN A 19 -13.98 -3.68 20.16
N SER A 20 -14.06 -4.72 19.32
CA SER A 20 -14.66 -4.64 17.99
C SER A 20 -16.12 -4.17 18.07
N ARG A 21 -16.48 -3.25 17.18
CA ARG A 21 -17.83 -2.67 17.10
C ARG A 21 -18.81 -3.50 16.27
N HIS A 22 -18.31 -4.52 15.57
CA HIS A 22 -19.07 -5.29 14.57
C HIS A 22 -19.40 -6.71 15.06
N MET A 23 -19.48 -6.89 16.38
CA MET A 23 -19.75 -8.20 16.99
C MET A 23 -21.14 -8.77 16.65
N ASP A 24 -22.09 -7.92 16.26
CA ASP A 24 -23.41 -8.36 15.80
C ASP A 24 -23.34 -9.21 14.50
N SER A 25 -22.29 -9.03 13.70
CA SER A 25 -22.02 -9.80 12.48
C SER A 25 -21.18 -11.06 12.72
N PHE A 26 -20.76 -11.33 13.97
CA PHE A 26 -19.87 -12.44 14.27
C PHE A 26 -20.53 -13.80 14.01
N SER A 27 -19.93 -14.58 13.12
CA SER A 27 -20.31 -15.97 12.82
C SER A 27 -19.11 -16.71 12.24
N GLU A 28 -19.15 -18.04 12.16
CA GLU A 28 -18.07 -18.82 11.54
C GLU A 28 -17.83 -18.44 10.07
N SER A 29 -18.90 -18.11 9.35
CA SER A 29 -18.86 -17.67 7.96
C SER A 29 -18.51 -16.18 7.80
N ALA A 30 -18.44 -15.42 8.89
CA ALA A 30 -18.15 -13.99 8.83
C ALA A 30 -16.74 -13.80 8.26
N LYS A 31 -16.65 -12.99 7.22
CA LYS A 31 -15.39 -12.57 6.63
C LYS A 31 -14.71 -11.58 7.57
N LEU A 32 -13.46 -11.84 7.92
CA LEU A 32 -12.76 -11.01 8.91
C LEU A 32 -12.62 -9.56 8.46
N ASN A 33 -12.31 -9.34 7.17
CA ASN A 33 -12.20 -8.00 6.62
C ASN A 33 -13.56 -7.33 6.40
N GLU A 34 -14.46 -7.98 5.65
CA GLU A 34 -15.71 -7.34 5.20
C GLU A 34 -16.77 -7.24 6.30
N ASP A 35 -17.00 -8.32 7.05
CA ASP A 35 -18.10 -8.37 8.03
C ASP A 35 -17.68 -7.82 9.39
N LEU A 36 -16.41 -8.04 9.76
CA LEU A 36 -15.86 -7.65 11.07
C LEU A 36 -14.92 -6.45 11.02
N TYR A 37 -14.66 -5.88 9.83
CA TYR A 37 -13.86 -4.67 9.62
C TYR A 37 -12.43 -4.79 10.17
N LEU A 38 -11.86 -6.00 10.07
CA LEU A 38 -10.48 -6.28 10.48
C LEU A 38 -9.56 -6.16 9.26
N ASP A 39 -8.80 -5.07 9.21
CA ASP A 39 -7.70 -4.96 8.27
C ASP A 39 -6.53 -5.89 8.64
N SER A 40 -5.54 -5.95 7.76
CA SER A 40 -4.38 -6.83 7.97
C SER A 40 -3.60 -6.57 9.26
N VAL A 41 -3.62 -5.34 9.81
CA VAL A 41 -2.96 -5.02 11.07
C VAL A 41 -3.80 -5.52 12.25
N LEU A 42 -5.13 -5.30 12.20
CA LEU A 42 -6.05 -5.82 13.20
C LEU A 42 -6.09 -7.36 13.20
N ILE A 43 -5.95 -8.00 12.05
CA ILE A 43 -5.83 -9.46 11.94
C ILE A 43 -4.54 -9.93 12.61
N LEU A 44 -3.40 -9.28 12.38
CA LEU A 44 -2.16 -9.60 13.10
C LEU A 44 -2.30 -9.41 14.62
N GLN A 45 -3.02 -8.36 15.04
CA GLN A 45 -3.29 -8.10 16.45
C GLN A 45 -4.18 -9.19 17.07
N LEU A 46 -5.23 -9.61 16.38
CA LEU A 46 -6.08 -10.74 16.77
C LEU A 46 -5.24 -12.01 16.96
N ILE A 47 -4.41 -12.33 15.98
CA ILE A 47 -3.54 -13.52 16.02
C ILE A 47 -2.55 -13.43 17.19
N LEU A 48 -1.97 -12.24 17.45
CA LEU A 48 -1.08 -12.03 18.58
C LEU A 48 -1.78 -12.27 19.92
N HIS A 49 -2.98 -11.72 20.12
CA HIS A 49 -3.74 -11.95 21.36
C HIS A 49 -4.10 -13.44 21.52
N LEU A 50 -4.54 -14.10 20.44
CA LEU A 50 -4.80 -15.54 20.46
C LEU A 50 -3.55 -16.35 20.77
N GLU A 51 -2.38 -15.95 20.24
CA GLU A 51 -1.11 -16.60 20.56
C GLU A 51 -0.80 -16.51 22.06
N LEU A 52 -0.93 -15.31 22.63
CA LEU A 52 -0.61 -15.04 24.04
C LEU A 52 -1.62 -15.69 24.99
N ASP A 53 -2.91 -15.61 24.69
CA ASP A 53 -3.99 -16.13 25.56
C ASP A 53 -4.09 -17.65 25.51
N LEU A 54 -3.81 -18.25 24.34
CA LEU A 54 -3.89 -19.71 24.14
C LEU A 54 -2.54 -20.42 24.29
N GLY A 55 -1.44 -19.68 24.43
CA GLY A 55 -0.08 -20.23 24.47
C GLY A 55 0.31 -20.95 23.19
N LEU A 56 -0.24 -20.52 22.04
CA LEU A 56 0.12 -21.05 20.74
C LEU A 56 1.51 -20.54 20.33
N SER A 57 2.10 -21.16 19.31
CA SER A 57 3.27 -20.61 18.63
C SER A 57 2.90 -20.53 17.17
N VAL A 58 2.41 -19.38 16.73
CA VAL A 58 2.01 -19.21 15.33
C VAL A 58 3.31 -19.09 14.51
N PRO A 59 3.49 -19.89 13.44
CA PRO A 59 4.66 -19.78 12.60
C PRO A 59 4.77 -18.36 12.04
N GLU A 60 5.95 -17.76 12.15
CA GLU A 60 6.22 -16.40 11.67
C GLU A 60 6.19 -16.27 10.13
N GLN A 61 6.04 -17.41 9.43
CA GLN A 61 6.09 -17.55 7.98
C GLN A 61 4.74 -18.07 7.48
N ASN A 62 4.20 -17.40 6.45
CA ASN A 62 3.08 -17.84 5.61
C ASN A 62 1.70 -17.94 6.28
N ILE A 63 1.24 -16.85 6.91
CA ILE A 63 -0.21 -16.65 7.07
C ILE A 63 -0.70 -16.08 5.73
N THR A 64 -1.40 -16.90 4.94
CA THR A 64 -1.95 -16.47 3.65
C THR A 64 -3.30 -15.76 3.82
N ALA A 65 -3.73 -14.97 2.84
CA ALA A 65 -5.05 -14.35 2.87
C ALA A 65 -6.20 -15.38 2.99
N ALA A 66 -6.00 -16.58 2.45
CA ALA A 66 -6.94 -17.68 2.57
C ALA A 66 -7.05 -18.21 4.01
N ASP A 67 -5.95 -18.23 4.77
CA ASP A 67 -5.96 -18.70 6.16
C ASP A 67 -6.84 -17.83 7.06
N TYR A 68 -7.00 -16.53 6.77
CA TYR A 68 -7.79 -15.61 7.59
C TYR A 68 -8.97 -14.97 6.87
N ALA A 69 -9.42 -15.55 5.75
CA ALA A 69 -10.57 -15.02 5.00
C ALA A 69 -11.84 -14.92 5.87
N THR A 70 -12.07 -15.90 6.76
CA THR A 70 -13.24 -15.99 7.65
C THR A 70 -12.85 -16.39 9.08
N VAL A 71 -13.78 -16.25 10.02
CA VAL A 71 -13.61 -16.81 11.38
C VAL A 71 -13.33 -18.32 11.33
N SER A 72 -14.03 -19.06 10.47
CA SER A 72 -13.81 -20.50 10.27
C SER A 72 -12.40 -20.81 9.78
N SER A 73 -11.96 -20.15 8.71
CA SER A 73 -10.64 -20.45 8.12
C SER A 73 -9.52 -20.14 9.11
N LEU A 74 -9.65 -19.06 9.89
CA LEU A 74 -8.68 -18.70 10.93
C LEU A 74 -8.66 -19.76 12.04
N ALA A 75 -9.83 -20.24 12.48
CA ALA A 75 -9.90 -21.30 13.47
C ALA A 75 -9.27 -22.60 12.96
N ASP A 76 -9.50 -22.96 11.69
CA ASP A 76 -8.91 -24.13 11.04
C ASP A 76 -7.38 -24.02 10.96
N PHE A 77 -6.86 -22.85 10.59
CA PHE A 77 -5.42 -22.55 10.59
C PHE A 77 -4.82 -22.73 11.99
N LEU A 78 -5.43 -22.12 13.02
CA LEU A 78 -4.94 -22.24 14.40
C LEU A 78 -5.01 -23.68 14.92
N CYS A 79 -6.01 -24.47 14.50
CA CYS A 79 -6.07 -25.91 14.79
C CYS A 79 -4.88 -26.66 14.19
N ARG A 80 -4.53 -26.38 12.92
CA ARG A 80 -3.37 -26.99 12.23
C ARG A 80 -2.08 -26.67 12.97
N VAL A 81 -1.87 -25.40 13.30
CA VAL A 81 -0.71 -24.91 14.07
C VAL A 81 -0.61 -25.61 15.43
N ASN A 82 -1.71 -25.67 16.19
CA ASN A 82 -1.74 -26.30 17.51
C ASN A 82 -1.39 -27.79 17.46
N ASN A 83 -1.78 -28.49 16.40
CA ASN A 83 -1.56 -29.93 16.26
C ASN A 83 -0.18 -30.30 15.71
N LYS A 84 0.70 -29.31 15.43
CA LYS A 84 2.03 -29.50 14.83
C LYS A 84 1.99 -30.36 13.56
N VAL A 85 0.89 -30.30 12.81
CA VAL A 85 0.85 -30.86 11.47
C VAL A 85 1.67 -29.92 10.60
N GLU A 86 2.65 -30.43 9.86
CA GLU A 86 3.39 -29.60 8.88
C GLU A 86 2.37 -28.84 8.04
N VAL A 87 2.48 -27.52 8.03
CA VAL A 87 1.77 -26.66 7.09
C VAL A 87 2.37 -27.03 5.74
N VAL A 88 1.71 -27.93 5.02
CA VAL A 88 2.07 -28.22 3.63
C VAL A 88 1.66 -26.97 2.86
N ASP A 89 2.65 -26.29 2.29
CA ASP A 89 2.42 -25.18 1.36
C ASP A 89 1.54 -25.71 0.21
N GLU A 90 0.22 -25.54 0.31
CA GLU A 90 -0.57 -25.48 -0.91
C GLU A 90 -0.13 -24.19 -1.59
N VAL A 91 0.61 -24.35 -2.69
CA VAL A 91 0.82 -23.29 -3.66
C VAL A 91 -0.55 -22.94 -4.22
N THR A 92 -1.29 -22.12 -3.50
CA THR A 92 -2.38 -21.37 -4.08
C THR A 92 -1.71 -20.42 -5.06
N THR A 93 -1.94 -20.66 -6.34
CA THR A 93 -1.80 -19.64 -7.37
C THR A 93 -2.72 -18.51 -6.95
N GLU A 94 -2.20 -17.55 -6.18
CA GLU A 94 -2.82 -16.24 -6.07
C GLU A 94 -2.90 -15.74 -7.52
N GLU A 95 -4.13 -15.59 -8.01
CA GLU A 95 -4.35 -14.89 -9.28
C GLU A 95 -3.58 -13.59 -9.20
N PHE A 96 -2.80 -13.30 -10.23
CA PHE A 96 -2.04 -12.06 -10.43
C PHE A 96 -2.92 -10.83 -10.09
N GLU A 97 -2.95 -10.41 -8.83
CA GLU A 97 -3.54 -9.14 -8.43
C GLU A 97 -2.57 -8.06 -8.96
N ASP A 98 -3.03 -7.11 -9.81
CA ASP A 98 -2.24 -5.87 -10.02
C ASP A 98 -2.02 -5.36 -8.62
N VAL A 99 -0.76 -5.14 -8.31
CA VAL A 99 -0.46 -4.79 -6.97
C VAL A 99 -0.85 -3.34 -6.73
N LYS A 100 -1.47 -3.08 -5.59
CA LYS A 100 -2.08 -1.81 -5.20
C LYS A 100 -0.98 -0.91 -4.66
N VAL A 101 -0.52 0.06 -5.44
CA VAL A 101 0.78 0.69 -5.14
C VAL A 101 0.62 2.13 -4.63
N HIS A 102 -0.18 2.95 -5.30
CA HIS A 102 -0.31 4.38 -5.00
C HIS A 102 -1.52 5.00 -5.72
N CYS A 103 -2.58 5.33 -4.97
CA CYS A 103 -3.87 5.76 -5.51
C CYS A 103 -3.84 6.93 -6.52
N PHE A 104 -3.01 7.95 -6.27
CA PHE A 104 -2.78 9.04 -7.22
C PHE A 104 -2.21 8.54 -8.56
N VAL A 105 -1.16 7.72 -8.52
CA VAL A 105 -0.48 7.18 -9.71
C VAL A 105 -1.42 6.27 -10.47
N SER A 106 -2.13 5.38 -9.77
CA SER A 106 -3.13 4.50 -10.36
C SER A 106 -4.25 5.29 -11.07
N CYS A 107 -4.75 6.38 -10.48
CA CYS A 107 -5.75 7.25 -11.11
C CYS A 107 -5.26 7.87 -12.43
N VAL A 108 -4.05 8.44 -12.47
CA VAL A 108 -3.56 9.10 -13.69
C VAL A 108 -3.11 8.09 -14.75
N CYS A 109 -2.61 6.92 -14.33
CA CYS A 109 -2.23 5.84 -15.24
C CYS A 109 -3.42 5.16 -15.92
N GLU A 110 -4.62 5.24 -15.35
CA GLU A 110 -5.82 4.66 -15.94
C GLU A 110 -6.12 5.24 -17.34
N SER A 111 -5.97 6.55 -17.52
CA SER A 111 -6.13 7.18 -18.85
C SER A 111 -5.03 6.72 -19.82
N LEU A 112 -3.79 6.50 -19.36
CA LEU A 112 -2.72 5.96 -20.20
C LEU A 112 -3.06 4.54 -20.67
N LYS A 113 -3.53 3.67 -19.76
CA LYS A 113 -3.94 2.29 -20.04
C LYS A 113 -5.01 2.24 -21.13
N ARG A 114 -6.07 3.05 -20.99
CA ARG A 114 -7.17 3.13 -21.98
C ARG A 114 -6.72 3.57 -23.37
N ASN A 115 -5.69 4.42 -23.42
CA ASN A 115 -5.13 4.94 -24.67
C ASN A 115 -3.98 4.06 -25.22
N GLY A 116 -3.71 2.89 -24.63
CA GLY A 116 -2.65 1.98 -25.09
C GLY A 116 -1.23 2.53 -24.86
N ILE A 117 -1.07 3.52 -23.99
CA ILE A 117 0.21 4.11 -23.64
C ILE A 117 0.81 3.34 -22.46
N ASP A 118 2.11 3.08 -22.54
CA ASP A 118 2.82 2.39 -21.47
C ASP A 118 2.93 3.28 -20.22
N HIS A 119 2.17 2.91 -19.21
CA HIS A 119 2.04 3.62 -17.94
C HIS A 119 3.10 3.19 -16.91
N ARG A 120 3.74 2.04 -17.12
CA ARG A 120 4.67 1.43 -16.16
C ARG A 120 5.86 2.32 -15.78
N PRO A 121 6.43 3.14 -16.69
CA PRO A 121 7.45 4.12 -16.31
C PRO A 121 7.03 5.05 -15.19
N PHE A 122 5.74 5.41 -15.09
CA PHE A 122 5.28 6.33 -14.05
C PHE A 122 5.34 5.74 -12.63
N TYR A 123 5.37 4.41 -12.51
CA TYR A 123 5.52 3.73 -11.22
C TYR A 123 6.95 3.78 -10.66
N PHE A 124 7.94 4.26 -11.43
CA PHE A 124 9.31 4.39 -10.93
C PHE A 124 9.42 5.33 -9.73
N GLY A 125 8.55 6.34 -9.66
CA GLY A 125 8.50 7.27 -8.52
C GLY A 125 7.86 6.71 -7.25
N VAL A 126 7.45 5.44 -7.23
CA VAL A 126 6.58 4.92 -6.17
C VAL A 126 7.31 4.06 -5.14
N TRP A 127 8.21 3.16 -5.54
CA TRP A 127 8.86 2.20 -4.61
C TRP A 127 9.59 2.87 -3.44
N ASP A 128 10.16 4.05 -3.66
CA ASP A 128 10.83 4.86 -2.64
C ASP A 128 10.18 6.25 -2.50
N ALA A 129 8.88 6.35 -2.82
CA ALA A 129 8.13 7.58 -2.59
C ALA A 129 8.27 8.02 -1.13
N THR A 130 8.43 9.34 -0.96
CA THR A 130 8.73 9.95 0.34
C THR A 130 7.67 9.63 1.39
N PHE A 131 8.15 9.52 2.63
CA PHE A 131 7.40 9.42 3.87
C PHE A 131 8.22 10.15 4.95
N THR A 132 7.63 10.41 6.11
CA THR A 132 8.30 11.14 7.19
C THR A 132 8.32 10.34 8.49
N ILE A 133 9.20 10.75 9.41
CA ILE A 133 9.23 10.27 10.79
C ILE A 133 8.93 11.48 11.66
N SER A 134 7.89 11.38 12.49
CA SER A 134 7.50 12.47 13.40
C SER A 134 8.53 12.68 14.52
N GLU A 135 8.39 13.77 15.27
CA GLU A 135 9.21 14.03 16.47
C GLU A 135 9.06 12.93 17.54
N ASP A 136 7.91 12.25 17.58
CA ASP A 136 7.61 11.12 18.45
C ASP A 136 8.04 9.76 17.85
N PHE A 137 8.91 9.78 16.83
CA PHE A 137 9.39 8.60 16.13
C PHE A 137 8.28 7.74 15.52
N GLN A 138 7.23 8.37 14.98
CA GLN A 138 6.15 7.65 14.31
C GLN A 138 6.35 7.72 12.79
N LEU A 139 6.18 6.58 12.12
CA LEU A 139 6.20 6.49 10.67
C LEU A 139 4.91 7.13 10.11
N GLN A 140 5.06 8.06 9.18
CA GLN A 140 3.96 8.81 8.58
C GLN A 140 3.98 8.69 7.05
N TYR A 141 2.97 7.99 6.52
CA TYR A 141 2.65 7.82 5.11
C TYR A 141 2.09 9.11 4.49
N HIS A 142 1.38 9.90 5.29
CA HIS A 142 0.90 11.24 4.97
C HIS A 142 1.43 12.26 5.96
N SER A 143 2.04 13.33 5.45
CA SER A 143 2.33 14.55 6.20
C SER A 143 2.14 15.75 5.27
N ASP A 144 1.88 16.93 5.84
CA ASP A 144 1.71 18.18 5.08
C ASP A 144 2.93 18.49 4.18
N ASP A 145 4.10 17.94 4.52
CA ASP A 145 5.33 18.06 3.75
C ASP A 145 5.41 17.18 2.49
N ILE A 146 4.48 16.23 2.27
CA ILE A 146 4.47 15.35 1.09
C ILE A 146 3.77 16.06 -0.08
N ASN A 147 4.59 16.59 -0.99
CA ASN A 147 4.12 17.37 -2.13
C ASN A 147 4.06 16.56 -3.44
N HIS A 148 2.90 16.54 -4.11
CA HIS A 148 2.68 15.88 -5.40
C HIS A 148 3.32 16.61 -6.60
N GLU A 149 3.87 17.82 -6.44
CA GLU A 149 4.48 18.63 -7.51
C GLU A 149 5.46 17.86 -8.40
N LYS A 150 6.26 16.96 -7.80
CA LYS A 150 7.18 16.10 -8.57
C LYS A 150 6.41 15.16 -9.50
N PHE A 151 5.34 14.51 -9.03
CA PHE A 151 4.50 13.68 -9.88
C PHE A 151 3.82 14.50 -10.99
N LEU A 152 3.31 15.70 -10.67
CA LEU A 152 2.65 16.57 -11.66
C LEU A 152 3.60 16.95 -12.80
N SER A 153 4.80 17.43 -12.45
CA SER A 153 5.81 17.87 -13.43
C SER A 153 6.35 16.72 -14.27
N TRP A 154 6.58 15.56 -13.67
CA TRP A 154 7.03 14.38 -14.40
C TRP A 154 5.96 13.80 -15.31
N TYR A 155 4.70 13.75 -14.86
CA TYR A 155 3.60 13.29 -15.70
C TYR A 155 3.45 14.15 -16.96
N GLN A 156 3.52 15.48 -16.82
CA GLN A 156 3.50 16.39 -17.95
C GLN A 156 4.69 16.18 -18.89
N ARG A 157 5.89 15.99 -18.34
CA ARG A 157 7.10 15.76 -19.16
C ARG A 157 6.99 14.45 -19.95
N LEU A 158 6.69 13.36 -19.26
CA LEU A 158 6.59 12.00 -19.83
C LEU A 158 5.44 11.91 -20.84
N TYR A 159 4.24 12.37 -20.47
CA TYR A 159 3.00 12.05 -21.20
C TYR A 159 2.32 13.26 -21.83
N GLY A 160 2.87 14.47 -21.66
CA GLY A 160 2.41 15.69 -22.35
C GLY A 160 1.20 16.38 -21.72
N VAL A 161 0.57 15.76 -20.73
CA VAL A 161 -0.66 16.26 -20.10
C VAL A 161 -0.37 16.90 -18.75
N ARG A 162 -0.95 18.06 -18.52
CA ARG A 162 -0.88 18.76 -17.24
C ARG A 162 -2.01 18.29 -16.31
N LEU A 163 -1.67 18.15 -15.04
CA LEU A 163 -2.61 17.87 -13.94
C LEU A 163 -2.86 19.17 -13.19
N ASP A 164 -4.07 19.68 -13.27
CA ASP A 164 -4.45 20.95 -12.65
C ASP A 164 -5.21 20.72 -11.34
N SER A 165 -4.66 21.23 -10.24
CA SER A 165 -5.36 21.21 -8.96
C SER A 165 -6.60 22.10 -9.05
N TRP A 166 -7.77 21.53 -8.78
CA TRP A 166 -9.00 22.31 -8.61
C TRP A 166 -9.30 22.57 -7.12
N TYR A 167 -8.69 21.81 -6.22
CA TYR A 167 -8.87 21.98 -4.78
C TYR A 167 -8.09 23.21 -4.29
N ASN A 168 -8.74 24.04 -3.49
CA ASN A 168 -8.16 25.23 -2.89
C ASN A 168 -8.23 25.17 -1.35
N GLU A 169 -7.07 25.11 -0.70
CA GLU A 169 -6.96 25.04 0.76
C GLU A 169 -7.44 26.31 1.47
N ASN A 170 -7.49 27.44 0.76
CA ASN A 170 -7.88 28.74 1.33
C ASN A 170 -9.40 28.97 1.33
N VAL A 171 -10.20 28.01 0.86
CA VAL A 171 -11.66 28.08 0.86
C VAL A 171 -12.27 26.95 1.68
N SER A 172 -13.54 27.11 2.07
CA SER A 172 -14.23 26.09 2.86
C SER A 172 -14.41 24.79 2.07
N LYS A 173 -14.51 23.66 2.78
CA LYS A 173 -14.88 22.35 2.22
C LYS A 173 -16.13 22.40 1.34
N ARG A 174 -17.14 23.15 1.80
CA ARG A 174 -18.38 23.36 1.05
C ARG A 174 -18.15 24.05 -0.29
N GLN A 175 -17.26 25.04 -0.34
CA GLN A 175 -16.91 25.73 -1.58
C GLN A 175 -16.13 24.81 -2.53
N ASN A 176 -15.18 24.03 -2.02
CA ASN A 176 -14.47 23.03 -2.84
C ASN A 176 -15.44 21.97 -3.42
N ILE A 177 -16.40 21.49 -2.63
CA ILE A 177 -17.44 20.56 -3.12
C ILE A 177 -18.32 21.23 -4.18
N GLN A 178 -18.64 22.51 -4.04
CA GLN A 178 -19.37 23.27 -5.06
C GLN A 178 -18.58 23.38 -6.37
N GLU A 179 -17.29 23.70 -6.29
CA GLU A 179 -16.39 23.77 -7.46
C GLU A 179 -16.29 22.41 -8.16
N MET A 180 -16.06 21.34 -7.41
CA MET A 180 -16.04 19.97 -7.93
C MET A 180 -17.35 19.64 -8.68
N ASN A 181 -18.51 20.04 -8.14
CA ASN A 181 -19.79 19.82 -8.81
C ASN A 181 -19.93 20.61 -10.11
N VAL A 182 -19.42 21.84 -10.16
CA VAL A 182 -19.36 22.64 -11.39
C VAL A 182 -18.48 21.93 -12.42
N LEU A 183 -17.31 21.44 -12.02
CA LEU A 183 -16.41 20.67 -12.89
C LEU A 183 -17.06 19.38 -13.41
N LEU A 184 -17.69 18.58 -12.55
CA LEU A 184 -18.42 17.37 -12.97
C LEU A 184 -19.49 17.68 -14.03
N ALA A 185 -20.20 18.80 -13.89
CA ALA A 185 -21.26 19.18 -14.81
C ALA A 185 -20.74 19.75 -16.15
N GLN A 186 -19.56 20.38 -16.15
CA GLN A 186 -19.07 21.16 -17.30
C GLN A 186 -17.87 20.53 -18.01
N LYS A 187 -17.18 19.57 -17.39
CA LYS A 187 -15.96 19.00 -17.96
C LYS A 187 -16.22 18.32 -19.31
N PRO A 188 -15.31 18.46 -20.28
CA PRO A 188 -15.31 17.64 -21.48
C PRO A 188 -15.28 16.13 -21.15
N LYS A 189 -15.77 15.30 -22.07
CA LYS A 189 -15.74 13.83 -21.91
C LYS A 189 -14.32 13.26 -21.79
N THR A 190 -13.34 13.96 -22.36
CA THR A 190 -11.92 13.59 -22.33
C THR A 190 -11.22 14.03 -21.04
N THR A 191 -11.89 14.85 -20.22
CA THR A 191 -11.35 15.33 -18.95
C THR A 191 -11.75 14.40 -17.81
N ASN A 192 -10.77 13.89 -17.09
CA ASN A 192 -10.94 13.09 -15.89
C ASN A 192 -10.92 14.01 -14.66
N LEU A 193 -11.80 13.74 -13.69
CA LEU A 193 -11.84 14.45 -12.43
C LEU A 193 -11.43 13.51 -11.30
N MET A 194 -10.22 13.71 -10.80
CA MET A 194 -9.67 13.01 -9.65
C MET A 194 -9.96 13.79 -8.37
N VAL A 195 -10.42 13.08 -7.35
CA VAL A 195 -10.91 13.63 -6.09
C VAL A 195 -10.32 12.84 -4.93
N MET A 196 -9.79 13.54 -3.93
CA MET A 196 -9.46 12.91 -2.67
C MET A 196 -10.72 12.79 -1.81
N LEU A 197 -10.93 11.63 -1.20
CA LEU A 197 -11.99 11.40 -0.20
C LEU A 197 -11.47 10.51 0.92
N ASP A 198 -12.15 10.50 2.06
CA ASP A 198 -11.83 9.59 3.16
C ASP A 198 -12.57 8.26 2.95
N MET A 199 -11.83 7.23 2.52
CA MET A 199 -12.41 5.92 2.21
C MET A 199 -12.99 5.21 3.43
N TYR A 200 -12.57 5.57 4.65
CA TYR A 200 -13.17 5.04 5.88
C TYR A 200 -14.67 5.39 5.99
N GLN A 201 -15.12 6.47 5.33
CA GLN A 201 -16.51 6.92 5.33
C GLN A 201 -17.40 6.16 4.32
N LEU A 202 -16.83 5.23 3.55
CA LEU A 202 -17.51 4.47 2.49
C LEU A 202 -17.45 2.95 2.78
N PRO A 203 -18.16 2.47 3.81
CA PRO A 203 -18.10 1.07 4.27
C PRO A 203 -18.70 0.07 3.28
N GLU A 204 -19.48 0.53 2.29
CA GLU A 204 -20.06 -0.32 1.25
C GLU A 204 -18.99 -0.85 0.25
N ARG A 205 -17.75 -0.39 0.38
CA ARG A 205 -16.61 -0.88 -0.40
C ARG A 205 -15.79 -1.87 0.41
N GLU A 206 -15.32 -2.91 -0.27
CA GLU A 206 -14.24 -3.74 0.24
C GLU A 206 -13.00 -2.85 0.45
N ASN A 207 -12.64 -2.64 1.72
CA ASN A 207 -11.51 -1.79 2.07
C ASN A 207 -10.43 -2.66 2.74
N LYS A 208 -9.32 -2.90 2.02
CA LYS A 208 -8.18 -3.68 2.56
C LYS A 208 -7.56 -2.99 3.79
N PHE A 209 -7.83 -1.71 4.02
CA PHE A 209 -7.39 -0.93 5.17
C PHE A 209 -8.58 -0.30 5.88
N SER A 210 -8.79 -0.63 7.15
CA SER A 210 -9.86 -0.07 8.00
C SER A 210 -9.34 1.10 8.83
N GLN A 211 -8.31 1.79 8.32
CA GLN A 211 -7.67 2.90 8.99
C GLN A 211 -8.60 4.12 9.02
N ASN A 212 -8.60 4.84 10.14
CA ASN A 212 -9.35 6.08 10.29
C ASN A 212 -8.41 7.19 10.75
N PRO A 213 -8.21 8.26 9.97
CA PRO A 213 -8.75 8.47 8.62
C PRO A 213 -8.02 7.64 7.55
N PHE A 214 -8.61 7.50 6.36
CA PHE A 214 -7.94 6.89 5.19
C PHE A 214 -8.16 7.74 3.91
N PRO A 215 -7.41 8.85 3.74
CA PRO A 215 -7.46 9.67 2.55
C PRO A 215 -7.01 8.89 1.31
N HIS A 216 -7.80 8.93 0.24
CA HIS A 216 -7.56 8.17 -0.98
C HIS A 216 -8.04 8.93 -2.21
N TYR A 217 -7.30 8.83 -3.32
CA TYR A 217 -7.70 9.42 -4.60
C TYR A 217 -8.52 8.43 -5.42
N VAL A 218 -9.64 8.92 -5.94
CA VAL A 218 -10.53 8.21 -6.88
C VAL A 218 -10.87 9.12 -8.05
N MET A 219 -11.45 8.56 -9.10
CA MET A 219 -12.08 9.33 -10.18
C MET A 219 -13.60 9.34 -10.02
N LEU A 220 -14.23 10.49 -10.28
CA LEU A 220 -15.68 10.66 -10.20
C LEU A 220 -16.28 11.05 -11.55
N GLU A 221 -17.46 10.51 -11.82
CA GLU A 221 -18.29 10.84 -12.97
C GLU A 221 -19.76 11.01 -12.58
N ASN A 222 -20.48 11.82 -13.34
CA ASN A 222 -21.94 11.87 -13.24
C ASN A 222 -22.54 10.57 -13.75
N SER A 223 -23.62 10.12 -13.11
CA SER A 223 -24.44 9.01 -13.58
C SER A 223 -25.77 9.50 -14.17
N ASP A 224 -26.57 8.58 -14.70
CA ASP A 224 -27.94 8.88 -15.16
C ASP A 224 -28.88 9.24 -14.01
N ASP A 225 -28.56 8.80 -12.78
CA ASP A 225 -29.28 9.13 -11.55
C ASP A 225 -28.61 10.35 -10.88
N PRO A 226 -29.28 11.51 -10.75
CA PRO A 226 -28.67 12.72 -10.18
C PRO A 226 -28.28 12.56 -8.71
N GLU A 227 -28.91 11.63 -7.98
CA GLU A 227 -28.61 11.32 -6.57
C GLU A 227 -27.40 10.39 -6.43
N LYS A 228 -26.83 9.90 -7.54
CA LYS A 228 -25.69 8.98 -7.54
C LYS A 228 -24.55 9.49 -8.42
N LEU A 229 -23.34 9.20 -7.98
CA LEU A 229 -22.13 9.39 -8.76
C LEU A 229 -21.53 8.04 -9.09
N MET A 230 -21.01 7.92 -10.31
CA MET A 230 -20.12 6.82 -10.65
C MET A 230 -18.75 7.14 -10.06
N MET A 231 -18.24 6.23 -9.23
CA MET A 231 -16.89 6.32 -8.72
C MET A 231 -16.06 5.19 -9.28
N LEU A 232 -14.86 5.53 -9.73
CA LEU A 232 -13.85 4.61 -10.22
C LEU A 232 -12.60 4.75 -9.35
N ASP A 233 -12.14 3.63 -8.82
CA ASP A 233 -10.91 3.52 -8.05
C ASP A 233 -9.99 2.52 -8.75
N PRO A 234 -9.09 3.00 -9.62
CA PRO A 234 -8.17 2.13 -10.35
C PRO A 234 -7.18 1.39 -9.46
N ASP A 235 -6.88 1.92 -8.27
CA ASP A 235 -5.95 1.31 -7.33
C ASP A 235 -6.55 0.07 -6.67
N PHE A 236 -7.85 0.12 -6.38
CA PHE A 236 -8.62 -1.02 -5.87
C PHE A 236 -9.35 -1.81 -6.97
N ARG A 237 -9.20 -1.43 -8.25
CA ARG A 237 -9.92 -2.00 -9.40
C ARG A 237 -11.44 -2.04 -9.18
N TRP A 238 -11.96 -1.01 -8.55
CA TRP A 238 -13.36 -0.96 -8.15
C TRP A 238 -14.07 0.14 -8.94
N GLU A 239 -15.25 -0.18 -9.44
CA GLU A 239 -16.16 0.79 -10.03
C GLU A 239 -17.58 0.56 -9.52
N GLY A 240 -18.33 1.63 -9.30
CA GLY A 240 -19.69 1.51 -8.82
C GLY A 240 -20.40 2.84 -8.59
N LEU A 241 -21.72 2.73 -8.52
CA LEU A 241 -22.61 3.85 -8.19
C LEU A 241 -22.70 4.00 -6.67
N LEU A 242 -22.42 5.20 -6.18
CA LEU A 242 -22.57 5.56 -4.77
C LEU A 242 -23.48 6.77 -4.61
N ASP A 243 -24.17 6.83 -3.47
CA ASP A 243 -25.00 7.96 -3.11
C ASP A 243 -24.14 9.23 -3.03
N ARG A 244 -24.61 10.28 -3.71
CA ARG A 244 -23.89 11.55 -3.84
C ARG A 244 -23.60 12.19 -2.48
N GLU A 245 -24.56 12.12 -1.56
CA GLU A 245 -24.40 12.64 -0.19
C GLU A 245 -23.30 11.90 0.58
N ARG A 246 -23.13 10.58 0.37
CA ARG A 246 -22.07 9.79 1.01
C ARG A 246 -20.69 10.22 0.53
N ILE A 247 -20.52 10.37 -0.78
CA ILE A 247 -19.27 10.88 -1.36
C ILE A 247 -18.96 12.29 -0.82
N PHE A 248 -19.96 13.16 -0.74
CA PHE A 248 -19.75 14.52 -0.23
C PHE A 248 -19.35 14.51 1.25
N ASN A 249 -19.94 13.65 2.06
CA ASN A 249 -19.52 13.46 3.44
C ASN A 249 -18.07 12.96 3.53
N ALA A 250 -17.66 12.02 2.67
CA ALA A 250 -16.30 11.52 2.62
C ALA A 250 -15.28 12.61 2.21
N ILE A 251 -15.63 13.50 1.28
CA ILE A 251 -14.79 14.64 0.86
C ILE A 251 -14.73 15.74 1.94
N ALA A 252 -15.81 15.89 2.71
CA ALA A 252 -15.92 16.91 3.75
C ALA A 252 -15.05 16.61 4.98
N GLN A 253 -14.45 15.42 5.10
CA GLN A 253 -13.61 15.06 6.23
C GLN A 253 -12.37 15.98 6.35
N PRO A 254 -11.92 16.29 7.58
CA PRO A 254 -10.74 17.14 7.81
C PRO A 254 -9.45 16.56 7.22
N SER A 255 -9.36 15.24 7.14
CA SER A 255 -8.23 14.47 6.60
C SER A 255 -8.05 14.58 5.09
N VAL A 256 -9.05 15.11 4.38
CA VAL A 256 -9.05 15.22 2.92
C VAL A 256 -8.54 16.59 2.52
N ALA A 257 -7.62 16.69 1.56
CA ALA A 257 -7.21 17.96 0.99
C ALA A 257 -6.58 17.75 -0.39
N GLY A 258 -7.40 17.63 -1.44
CA GLY A 258 -6.86 17.54 -2.78
C GLY A 258 -7.84 17.11 -3.86
N GLY A 259 -7.44 17.35 -5.09
CA GLY A 259 -8.17 16.95 -6.27
C GLY A 259 -7.58 17.60 -7.53
N TYR A 260 -7.59 16.85 -8.62
CA TYR A 260 -6.97 17.25 -9.88
C TYR A 260 -7.91 17.00 -11.05
N ALA A 261 -7.84 17.86 -12.06
CA ALA A 261 -8.45 17.67 -13.36
C ALA A 261 -7.35 17.50 -14.41
N PHE A 262 -7.55 16.57 -15.34
CA PHE A 262 -6.60 16.35 -16.43
C PHE A 262 -7.33 15.85 -17.67
N ASP A 263 -6.97 16.41 -18.83
CA ASP A 263 -7.53 16.05 -20.12
C ASP A 263 -6.65 14.99 -20.79
N GLU A 264 -7.25 13.90 -21.26
CA GLU A 264 -6.53 12.87 -22.00
C GLU A 264 -6.16 13.33 -23.43
N GLN A 265 -6.73 14.44 -23.91
CA GLN A 265 -6.32 15.06 -25.17
C GLN A 265 -4.85 15.50 -25.11
N GLY A 266 -4.05 14.98 -26.04
CA GLY A 266 -2.63 15.30 -26.13
C GLY A 266 -1.72 14.35 -25.35
N LEU A 267 -2.28 13.27 -24.77
CA LEU A 267 -1.46 12.16 -24.27
C LEU A 267 -0.52 11.65 -25.35
N LYS A 268 0.75 11.44 -24.98
CA LYS A 268 1.80 10.89 -25.84
C LYS A 268 2.51 9.74 -25.15
N HIS A 269 3.15 8.88 -25.93
CA HIS A 269 4.12 7.93 -25.41
C HIS A 269 5.32 8.68 -24.83
N ALA A 270 5.86 8.18 -23.71
CA ALA A 270 7.08 8.72 -23.12
C ALA A 270 8.28 8.47 -24.05
N ALA A 271 9.08 9.51 -24.26
CA ALA A 271 10.33 9.40 -25.01
C ALA A 271 11.39 8.66 -24.15
N PRO A 272 12.27 7.85 -24.75
CA PRO A 272 13.32 7.15 -24.00
C PRO A 272 14.17 8.08 -23.12
N GLU A 273 14.49 9.28 -23.59
CA GLU A 273 15.27 10.25 -22.82
C GLU A 273 14.53 10.72 -21.55
N ASP A 274 13.20 10.87 -21.63
CA ASP A 274 12.39 11.27 -20.48
C ASP A 274 12.17 10.10 -19.51
N VAL A 275 12.00 8.87 -20.02
CA VAL A 275 11.93 7.66 -19.18
C VAL A 275 13.24 7.47 -18.41
N LYS A 276 14.38 7.64 -19.09
CA LYS A 276 15.71 7.60 -18.47
C LYS A 276 15.84 8.63 -17.37
N ALA A 277 15.54 9.89 -17.68
CA ALA A 277 15.67 10.99 -16.73
C ALA A 277 14.75 10.78 -15.51
N TYR A 278 13.56 10.20 -15.71
CA TYR A 278 12.65 9.90 -14.61
C TYR A 278 13.16 8.74 -13.75
N PHE A 279 13.65 7.66 -14.37
CA PHE A 279 14.26 6.54 -13.64
C PHE A 279 15.40 7.03 -12.75
N GLU A 280 16.33 7.82 -13.30
CA GLU A 280 17.47 8.37 -12.55
C GLU A 280 17.04 9.31 -11.41
N ALA A 281 15.96 10.07 -11.60
CA ALA A 281 15.42 10.95 -10.57
C ALA A 281 14.76 10.18 -9.40
N CYS A 282 14.31 8.94 -9.64
CA CYS A 282 13.59 8.14 -8.66
C CYS A 282 14.42 7.01 -8.04
N PHE A 283 15.48 6.56 -8.72
CA PHE A 283 16.24 5.39 -8.31
C PHE A 283 17.25 5.71 -7.20
N ILE A 284 17.05 5.11 -6.02
CA ILE A 284 17.99 5.20 -4.89
C ILE A 284 18.77 3.88 -4.80
N GLY A 285 19.98 3.85 -5.38
CA GLY A 285 20.78 2.61 -5.46
C GLY A 285 21.57 2.24 -4.20
N THR A 286 21.72 3.15 -3.23
CA THR A 286 22.69 3.00 -2.13
C THR A 286 22.08 2.72 -0.76
N SER A 287 20.78 2.90 -0.59
CA SER A 287 20.08 2.73 0.69
C SER A 287 18.63 2.29 0.49
N ASN A 288 18.00 1.85 1.58
CA ASN A 288 16.59 1.45 1.62
C ASN A 288 15.85 2.28 2.68
N PRO A 289 15.27 3.42 2.30
CA PRO A 289 14.73 4.40 3.24
C PRO A 289 13.76 3.81 4.25
N LEU A 290 12.80 2.97 3.82
CA LEU A 290 11.79 2.39 4.70
C LEU A 290 12.42 1.45 5.76
N THR A 291 13.34 0.58 5.35
CA THR A 291 14.02 -0.32 6.29
C THR A 291 14.89 0.44 7.29
N GLU A 292 15.56 1.51 6.86
CA GLU A 292 16.35 2.39 7.72
C GLU A 292 15.48 3.18 8.70
N ALA A 293 14.32 3.66 8.25
CA ALA A 293 13.35 4.36 9.08
C ALA A 293 12.78 3.45 10.18
N ILE A 294 12.35 2.23 9.82
CA ILE A 294 11.86 1.24 10.79
C ILE A 294 12.94 0.94 11.84
N ARG A 295 14.19 0.77 11.41
CA ARG A 295 15.31 0.56 12.33
C ARG A 295 15.52 1.76 13.26
N THR A 296 15.42 2.99 12.75
CA THR A 296 15.57 4.22 13.53
C THR A 296 14.48 4.33 14.60
N ILE A 297 13.22 4.10 14.22
CA ILE A 297 12.07 4.14 15.13
C ILE A 297 12.20 3.04 16.20
N LEU A 298 12.51 1.81 15.79
CA LEU A 298 12.72 0.69 16.72
C LEU A 298 13.80 1.02 17.77
N ASN A 299 14.94 1.57 17.33
CA ASN A 299 16.03 1.94 18.24
C ASN A 299 15.60 3.02 19.25
N ALA A 300 14.83 4.02 18.80
CA ALA A 300 14.33 5.08 19.67
C ALA A 300 13.40 4.52 20.76
N HIS A 301 12.47 3.64 20.40
CA HIS A 301 11.53 3.03 21.34
C HIS A 301 12.15 2.00 22.29
N ILE A 302 13.15 1.23 21.84
CA ILE A 302 13.90 0.32 22.71
C ILE A 302 14.72 1.11 23.74
N SER A 303 15.37 2.20 23.31
CA SER A 303 16.22 3.02 24.18
C SER A 303 15.46 4.03 25.05
N GLY A 304 14.17 4.27 24.77
CA GLY A 304 13.38 5.32 25.40
C GLY A 304 13.85 6.74 25.02
N ALA A 305 14.48 6.89 23.86
CA ALA A 305 14.99 8.17 23.39
C ALA A 305 13.84 9.18 23.25
N HIS A 306 14.09 10.45 23.61
CA HIS A 306 13.09 11.53 23.50
C HIS A 306 11.76 11.26 24.26
N GLY A 307 11.77 10.34 25.23
CA GLY A 307 10.60 10.07 26.07
C GLY A 307 9.57 9.12 25.46
N VAL A 308 9.84 8.55 24.27
CA VAL A 308 8.96 7.56 23.65
C VAL A 308 9.04 6.23 24.41
N SER A 309 7.94 5.46 24.40
CA SER A 309 7.85 4.20 25.16
C SER A 309 7.74 2.98 24.26
N LEU A 310 8.20 1.82 24.75
CA LEU A 310 8.10 0.56 24.01
C LEU A 310 6.65 0.21 23.65
N SER A 311 5.69 0.51 24.53
CA SER A 311 4.27 0.25 24.28
C SER A 311 3.67 1.13 23.17
N ALA A 312 4.27 2.28 22.88
CA ALA A 312 3.85 3.13 21.76
C ALA A 312 4.38 2.63 20.39
N LEU A 313 5.26 1.62 20.37
CA LEU A 313 5.91 1.15 19.15
C LEU A 313 4.92 0.54 18.15
N ASN A 314 3.87 -0.13 18.62
CA ASN A 314 2.82 -0.68 17.74
C ASN A 314 2.14 0.45 16.94
N PHE A 315 1.81 1.55 17.60
CA PHE A 315 1.26 2.74 16.95
C PHE A 315 2.27 3.42 16.02
N ALA A 316 3.52 3.57 16.48
CA ALA A 316 4.57 4.25 15.74
C ALA A 316 4.92 3.58 14.40
N LEU A 317 4.71 2.27 14.28
CA LEU A 317 5.02 1.48 13.08
C LEU A 317 3.78 0.83 12.43
N ARG A 318 2.58 1.30 12.76
CA ARG A 318 1.32 0.80 12.18
C ARG A 318 1.25 0.95 10.65
N GLU A 319 1.98 1.91 10.09
CA GLU A 319 1.93 2.27 8.66
C GLU A 319 2.95 1.50 7.80
N ILE A 320 3.70 0.55 8.39
CA ILE A 320 4.67 -0.29 7.65
C ILE A 320 4.01 -0.92 6.43
N ARG A 321 2.86 -1.61 6.59
CA ARG A 321 2.18 -2.30 5.47
C ARG A 321 1.67 -1.34 4.40
N VAL A 322 1.19 -0.16 4.80
CA VAL A 322 0.68 0.86 3.88
C VAL A 322 1.80 1.39 2.99
N ILE A 323 3.02 1.57 3.53
CA ILE A 323 4.17 2.01 2.73
C ILE A 323 4.81 0.84 2.00
N ALA A 324 4.87 -0.36 2.60
CA ALA A 324 5.53 -1.53 2.04
C ALA A 324 4.89 -1.95 0.71
N VAL A 325 3.57 -1.84 0.55
CA VAL A 325 2.88 -2.17 -0.70
C VAL A 325 3.42 -1.38 -1.90
N ARG A 326 4.05 -0.21 -1.66
CA ARG A 326 4.72 0.56 -2.72
C ARG A 326 5.85 -0.21 -3.40
N LYS A 327 6.47 -1.19 -2.72
CA LYS A 327 7.60 -1.95 -3.24
C LYS A 327 7.22 -2.85 -4.42
N TYR A 328 5.96 -3.20 -4.57
CA TYR A 328 5.49 -3.86 -5.77
C TYR A 328 5.61 -3.00 -7.04
N ALA A 329 5.84 -1.69 -6.92
CA ALA A 329 6.24 -0.87 -8.06
C ALA A 329 7.46 -1.41 -8.80
N TYR A 330 8.35 -2.15 -8.12
CA TYR A 330 9.50 -2.78 -8.77
C TYR A 330 9.07 -3.75 -9.88
N GLU A 331 7.90 -4.39 -9.76
CA GLU A 331 7.34 -5.24 -10.81
C GLU A 331 7.01 -4.44 -12.06
N HIS A 332 6.44 -3.24 -11.93
CA HIS A 332 6.24 -2.34 -13.08
C HIS A 332 7.57 -1.93 -13.72
N GLY A 333 8.59 -1.68 -12.90
CA GLY A 333 9.97 -1.48 -13.33
C GLY A 333 10.48 -2.63 -14.20
N PHE A 334 10.46 -3.84 -13.64
CA PHE A 334 10.90 -5.03 -14.35
C PHE A 334 10.06 -5.31 -15.59
N ALA A 335 8.73 -5.25 -15.50
CA ALA A 335 7.84 -5.51 -16.62
C ALA A 335 8.06 -4.53 -17.79
N PHE A 336 8.37 -3.26 -17.50
CA PHE A 336 8.75 -2.29 -18.52
C PHE A 336 10.03 -2.73 -19.25
N PHE A 337 11.12 -2.94 -18.50
CA PHE A 337 12.42 -3.29 -19.09
C PHE A 337 12.41 -4.67 -19.76
N TRP A 338 11.80 -5.69 -19.15
CA TRP A 338 11.66 -7.04 -19.73
C TRP A 338 10.97 -7.00 -21.08
N ARG A 339 9.85 -6.29 -21.17
CA ARG A 339 9.10 -6.17 -22.43
C ARG A 339 9.91 -5.44 -23.48
N ALA A 340 10.60 -4.36 -23.11
CA ALA A 340 11.40 -3.57 -24.03
C ALA A 340 12.62 -4.35 -24.56
N LEU A 341 13.23 -5.18 -23.72
CA LEU A 341 14.41 -5.98 -24.03
C LEU A 341 14.09 -7.37 -24.63
N GLY A 342 12.82 -7.82 -24.57
CA GLY A 342 12.42 -9.14 -25.05
C GLY A 342 13.02 -10.29 -24.21
N LEU A 343 13.13 -10.09 -22.89
CA LEU A 343 13.66 -11.09 -21.95
C LEU A 343 12.64 -12.21 -21.69
N VAL A 344 13.11 -13.34 -21.16
CA VAL A 344 12.29 -14.54 -20.90
C VAL A 344 11.40 -14.34 -19.66
N ASP A 345 10.13 -14.74 -19.78
CA ASP A 345 9.10 -14.59 -18.73
C ASP A 345 9.45 -15.35 -17.43
N ASP A 346 10.01 -16.56 -17.52
CA ASP A 346 10.44 -17.31 -16.32
C ASP A 346 11.44 -16.54 -15.44
N ASP A 347 12.27 -15.66 -16.00
CA ASP A 347 13.18 -14.83 -15.20
C ASP A 347 12.42 -13.67 -14.53
N PHE A 348 11.40 -13.12 -15.18
CA PHE A 348 10.52 -12.09 -14.61
C PHE A 348 9.74 -12.64 -13.41
N GLU A 349 9.11 -13.80 -13.56
CA GLU A 349 8.33 -14.45 -12.48
C GLU A 349 9.18 -14.68 -11.23
N ARG A 350 10.45 -15.09 -11.39
CA ARG A 350 11.39 -15.21 -10.25
C ARG A 350 11.63 -13.89 -9.53
N TRP A 351 11.60 -12.75 -10.22
CA TRP A 351 11.75 -11.44 -9.58
C TRP A 351 10.47 -11.00 -8.90
N CYS A 352 9.29 -11.34 -9.45
CA CYS A 352 8.02 -11.21 -8.73
C CYS A 352 8.05 -11.98 -7.41
N ASP A 353 8.51 -13.24 -7.40
CA ASP A 353 8.65 -14.03 -6.16
C ASP A 353 9.57 -13.36 -5.13
N VAL A 354 10.67 -12.75 -5.58
CA VAL A 354 11.61 -12.04 -4.69
C VAL A 354 11.02 -10.74 -4.15
N ILE A 355 10.17 -10.06 -4.94
CA ILE A 355 9.42 -8.88 -4.50
C ILE A 355 8.31 -9.29 -3.52
N GLU A 356 7.64 -10.41 -3.74
CA GLU A 356 6.68 -10.96 -2.79
C GLU A 356 7.37 -11.31 -1.46
N GLU A 357 8.55 -11.95 -1.50
CA GLU A 357 9.35 -12.22 -0.29
C GLU A 357 9.73 -10.91 0.45
N LEU A 358 10.03 -9.84 -0.31
CA LEU A 358 10.33 -8.52 0.25
C LEU A 358 9.12 -7.97 1.04
N ILE A 359 7.92 -8.10 0.49
CA ILE A 359 6.68 -7.61 1.11
C ILE A 359 6.32 -8.45 2.34
N GLN A 360 6.38 -9.77 2.22
CA GLN A 360 6.10 -10.68 3.33
C GLN A 360 7.07 -10.50 4.49
N THR A 361 8.34 -10.20 4.20
CA THR A 361 9.31 -9.92 5.26
C THR A 361 8.96 -8.64 6.05
N TYR A 362 8.36 -7.60 5.43
CA TYR A 362 7.81 -6.45 6.15
C TYR A 362 6.63 -6.85 7.06
N SER A 363 5.77 -7.77 6.62
CA SER A 363 4.69 -8.33 7.44
C SER A 363 5.22 -9.05 8.67
N SER A 364 6.26 -9.88 8.53
CA SER A 364 6.92 -10.55 9.67
C SER A 364 7.59 -9.54 10.62
N ILE A 365 8.24 -8.50 10.08
CA ILE A 365 8.83 -7.42 10.88
C ILE A 365 7.75 -6.74 11.73
N GLN A 366 6.62 -6.36 11.12
CA GLN A 366 5.52 -5.71 11.83
C GLN A 366 4.97 -6.61 12.96
N TYR A 367 4.73 -7.88 12.68
CA TYR A 367 4.23 -8.83 13.68
C TYR A 367 5.18 -8.95 14.89
N GLN A 368 6.48 -9.12 14.64
CA GLN A 368 7.47 -9.22 15.73
C GLN A 368 7.58 -7.94 16.54
N ILE A 369 7.44 -6.78 15.89
CA ILE A 369 7.40 -5.48 16.56
C ILE A 369 6.15 -5.34 17.44
N MET A 370 4.98 -5.77 16.97
CA MET A 370 3.76 -5.79 17.76
C MET A 370 3.92 -6.68 18.99
N LYS A 371 4.49 -7.88 18.81
CA LYS A 371 4.80 -8.80 19.90
C LYS A 371 5.78 -8.20 20.91
N LEU A 372 6.83 -7.53 20.45
CA LEU A 372 7.77 -6.80 21.31
C LEU A 372 7.07 -5.68 22.10
N ALA A 373 6.21 -4.89 21.46
CA ALA A 373 5.51 -3.78 22.10
C ALA A 373 4.54 -4.27 23.20
N GLU A 374 3.85 -5.38 22.94
CA GLU A 374 2.86 -5.98 23.84
C GLU A 374 3.53 -6.71 25.02
N THR A 375 4.44 -7.62 24.73
CA THR A 375 5.09 -8.47 25.75
C THR A 375 6.21 -7.77 26.51
N LYS A 376 6.79 -6.72 25.90
CA LYS A 376 7.99 -6.01 26.39
C LYS A 376 9.23 -6.91 26.49
N ASP A 377 9.22 -8.07 25.83
CA ASP A 377 10.36 -8.99 25.82
C ASP A 377 11.46 -8.49 24.86
N LEU A 378 12.46 -7.83 25.42
CA LEU A 378 13.61 -7.31 24.67
C LEU A 378 14.46 -8.40 24.01
N SER A 379 14.29 -9.69 24.32
CA SER A 379 15.01 -10.76 23.63
C SER A 379 14.60 -10.87 22.14
N LEU A 380 13.37 -10.46 21.82
CA LEU A 380 12.82 -10.45 20.45
C LEU A 380 13.59 -9.51 19.51
N GLN A 381 14.30 -8.51 20.04
CA GLN A 381 15.06 -7.54 19.23
C GLN A 381 16.06 -8.23 18.28
N VAL A 382 16.66 -9.35 18.71
CA VAL A 382 17.66 -10.08 17.91
C VAL A 382 17.04 -10.62 16.62
N GLY A 383 15.83 -11.20 16.72
CA GLY A 383 15.06 -11.68 15.57
C GLY A 383 14.62 -10.54 14.66
N ILE A 384 14.12 -9.44 15.25
CA ILE A 384 13.70 -8.26 14.49
C ILE A 384 14.85 -7.66 13.69
N TYR A 385 16.05 -7.51 14.28
CA TYR A 385 17.22 -7.00 13.53
C TYR A 385 17.69 -7.97 12.45
N ALA A 386 17.57 -9.29 12.66
CA ALA A 386 17.86 -10.27 11.64
C ALA A 386 16.91 -10.14 10.44
N LEU A 387 15.61 -9.95 10.68
CA LEU A 387 14.62 -9.67 9.65
C LEU A 387 14.92 -8.36 8.92
N LEU A 388 15.22 -7.28 9.64
CA LEU A 388 15.60 -5.99 9.02
C LEU A 388 16.88 -6.10 8.15
N ASN A 389 17.83 -6.94 8.56
CA ASN A 389 19.03 -7.20 7.76
C ASN A 389 18.73 -8.04 6.51
N LYS A 390 17.83 -9.03 6.62
CA LYS A 390 17.31 -9.80 5.48
C LYS A 390 16.59 -8.86 4.50
N GLN A 391 15.65 -8.07 5.00
CA GLN A 391 14.88 -7.07 4.25
C GLN A 391 15.81 -6.16 3.43
N ASN A 392 16.82 -5.58 4.07
CA ASN A 392 17.78 -4.71 3.41
C ASN A 392 18.54 -5.43 2.29
N LYS A 393 18.99 -6.67 2.52
CA LYS A 393 19.70 -7.45 1.51
C LYS A 393 18.82 -7.80 0.32
N THR A 394 17.57 -8.20 0.56
CA THR A 394 16.60 -8.53 -0.49
C THR A 394 16.31 -7.30 -1.35
N GLU A 395 16.06 -6.14 -0.74
CA GLU A 395 15.78 -4.92 -1.50
C GLU A 395 17.00 -4.44 -2.32
N MET A 396 18.20 -4.47 -1.75
CA MET A 396 19.42 -4.14 -2.49
C MET A 396 19.65 -5.08 -3.68
N ARG A 397 19.29 -6.37 -3.55
CA ARG A 397 19.37 -7.35 -4.63
C ARG A 397 18.40 -7.00 -5.77
N ILE A 398 17.16 -6.63 -5.44
CA ILE A 398 16.15 -6.17 -6.42
C ILE A 398 16.66 -4.92 -7.15
N LYS A 399 17.09 -3.89 -6.41
CA LYS A 399 17.60 -2.64 -6.96
C LYS A 399 18.79 -2.86 -7.88
N LYS A 400 19.73 -3.72 -7.46
CA LYS A 400 20.89 -4.07 -8.29
C LYS A 400 20.46 -4.65 -9.64
N ARG A 401 19.58 -5.66 -9.64
CA ARG A 401 19.10 -6.25 -10.89
C ARG A 401 18.34 -5.24 -11.73
N LEU A 402 17.47 -4.44 -11.12
CA LEU A 402 16.69 -3.42 -11.82
C LEU A 402 17.61 -2.41 -12.52
N HIS A 403 18.70 -2.01 -11.86
CA HIS A 403 19.71 -1.14 -12.45
C HIS A 403 20.49 -1.82 -13.59
N GLU A 404 20.80 -3.12 -13.49
CA GLU A 404 21.44 -3.87 -14.57
C GLU A 404 20.58 -3.85 -15.84
N VAL A 405 19.28 -4.20 -15.73
CA VAL A 405 18.38 -4.21 -16.90
C VAL A 405 18.04 -2.81 -17.41
N TYR A 406 18.05 -1.80 -16.54
CA TYR A 406 18.00 -0.40 -16.95
C TYR A 406 19.23 -0.03 -17.80
N GLY A 407 20.42 -0.53 -17.44
CA GLY A 407 21.64 -0.35 -18.22
C GLY A 407 21.51 -0.97 -19.61
N ASP A 408 21.08 -2.23 -19.69
CA ASP A 408 20.83 -2.93 -20.96
C ASP A 408 19.80 -2.18 -21.82
N TRP A 409 18.74 -1.64 -21.19
CA TRP A 409 17.73 -0.85 -21.89
C TRP A 409 18.27 0.49 -22.40
N CYS A 410 19.14 1.16 -21.64
CA CYS A 410 19.81 2.37 -22.13
C CYS A 410 20.70 2.06 -23.33
N GLU A 411 21.46 0.95 -23.29
CA GLU A 411 22.28 0.51 -24.42
C GLU A 411 21.44 0.23 -25.67
N LEU A 412 20.28 -0.44 -25.51
CA LEU A 412 19.34 -0.70 -26.61
C LEU A 412 18.83 0.60 -27.27
N ASN A 413 18.72 1.68 -26.51
CA ASN A 413 18.18 2.97 -26.97
C ASN A 413 19.27 4.00 -27.28
N ASP A 414 20.54 3.59 -27.37
CA ASP A 414 21.70 4.48 -27.60
C ASP A 414 21.80 5.63 -26.56
N LEU A 415 21.41 5.36 -25.30
CA LEU A 415 21.45 6.31 -24.20
C LEU A 415 22.68 6.09 -23.30
N ASN A 416 23.34 7.18 -22.91
CA ASN A 416 24.50 7.12 -22.01
C ASN A 416 24.08 6.87 -20.56
N VAL A 417 24.55 5.79 -19.94
CA VAL A 417 24.42 5.58 -18.49
C VAL A 417 25.59 6.28 -17.79
N GLU A 418 25.30 7.22 -16.90
CA GLU A 418 26.34 7.71 -15.98
C GLU A 418 26.71 6.54 -15.07
N LYS A 419 27.97 6.08 -15.14
CA LYS A 419 28.46 5.09 -14.19
C LYS A 419 28.27 5.66 -12.79
N CYS A 420 27.40 5.06 -11.97
CA CYS A 420 27.41 5.30 -10.53
C CYS A 420 28.87 5.16 -10.09
N ALA A 421 29.44 6.23 -9.54
CA ALA A 421 30.79 6.18 -8.99
C ALA A 421 30.81 5.02 -7.98
N GLU A 422 31.58 3.98 -8.28
CA GLU A 422 31.84 2.91 -7.32
C GLU A 422 32.32 3.59 -6.03
N ALA A 423 31.54 3.46 -4.97
CA ALA A 423 31.98 3.88 -3.65
C ALA A 423 33.22 3.05 -3.30
N VAL A 424 34.36 3.72 -3.22
CA VAL A 424 35.64 3.17 -2.74
C VAL A 424 35.52 2.74 -1.29
#